data_AF-A0A6J5BNF9-F1
#
_entry.id   AF-A0A6J5BNF9-F1
#
_cell.length_a   1.000
_cell.length_b   1.000
_cell.length_c   1.000
_cell.angle_alpha   90.00
_cell.angle_beta   90.00
_cell.angle_gamma   90.00
#
_symmetry.space_group_name_H-M   'P 1'
#
loop_
_entity.id
_entity.type
_entity.pdbx_description
1 polymer ?
#
loop_
_entity_poly.entity_id
_entity_poly.type
_entity_poly.pdbx_seq_one_letter_code
_entity_poly.pdbx_strand_id
1 'polypeptide(L)'
;MHIGVPAETRAHETRVAATPETVKKYVTQGHRVTIQSGAGTGASFPDEAFTAAGAEIVDAATAFGADLVLKVQSPTGAELPLLKRGATLVGMLDPFNTENSSKLAAAGVTAFALEAAPRTTRAQSLDVLSSQANIAGYKAVLLAATLYPRFMPMLMTAAGTVKAARVLILGAGVAGLQAIATAKRLGAVIEASDVRPAVKEQIESLGAKFLDVPYETDEEREAAQGVGGYARPMPPSWLARQSALVHERAKQADVVISTALIPGRAAPTLISVETVQAMKPGSVLVDLAAGRGAEYEGRRGGNCPLTEADQVVTKNGVQIVGYTNLASMVPADASSLYARNLLDFLKLIITKEGALNIDLADDIVAATLLARDGEVTRKA
;
A
#
# COMPACT_ATOMS: atom_id res chain seq x y z
N MET A 1 -17.90 -19.92 14.61
CA MET A 1 -18.29 -18.51 14.85
C MET A 1 -18.92 -17.90 13.60
N HIS A 2 -19.59 -16.76 13.76
CA HIS A 2 -20.14 -15.97 12.65
C HIS A 2 -19.10 -14.94 12.18
N ILE A 3 -18.68 -15.05 10.92
CA ILE A 3 -17.76 -14.13 10.23
C ILE A 3 -18.56 -13.27 9.26
N GLY A 4 -18.40 -11.95 9.35
CA GLY A 4 -19.05 -10.97 8.49
C GLY A 4 -18.07 -10.23 7.61
N VAL A 5 -18.44 -10.04 6.34
CA VAL A 5 -17.66 -9.27 5.36
C VAL A 5 -18.58 -8.17 4.77
N PRO A 6 -18.58 -6.97 5.36
CA PRO A 6 -19.31 -5.84 4.82
C PRO A 6 -18.69 -5.33 3.52
N ALA A 7 -19.48 -4.59 2.74
CA ALA A 7 -18.97 -3.85 1.60
C ALA A 7 -18.07 -2.70 2.07
N GLU A 8 -17.06 -2.35 1.27
CA GLU A 8 -16.28 -1.15 1.51
C GLU A 8 -17.03 0.08 0.99
N THR A 9 -17.09 1.13 1.81
CA THR A 9 -17.85 2.37 1.52
C THR A 9 -16.97 3.60 1.35
N ARG A 10 -15.67 3.47 1.62
CA ARG A 10 -14.72 4.57 1.44
C ARG A 10 -14.54 4.88 -0.05
N ALA A 11 -14.37 6.17 -0.35
CA ALA A 11 -14.11 6.61 -1.71
C ALA A 11 -12.88 5.89 -2.28
N HIS A 12 -12.97 5.51 -3.56
CA HIS A 12 -11.92 4.83 -4.32
C HIS A 12 -11.50 3.46 -3.76
N GLU A 13 -12.32 2.86 -2.89
CA GLU A 13 -12.15 1.48 -2.45
C GLU A 13 -13.03 0.55 -3.27
N THR A 14 -12.43 -0.48 -3.84
CA THR A 14 -13.09 -1.47 -4.70
C THR A 14 -12.69 -2.89 -4.35
N ARG A 15 -11.81 -3.05 -3.35
CA ARG A 15 -11.42 -4.36 -2.83
C ARG A 15 -12.47 -4.88 -1.85
N VAL A 16 -12.37 -6.17 -1.54
CA VAL A 16 -13.18 -6.86 -0.54
C VAL A 16 -12.29 -7.70 0.37
N ALA A 17 -12.64 -7.81 1.65
CA ALA A 17 -11.81 -8.46 2.66
C ALA A 17 -11.79 -10.00 2.55
N ALA A 18 -12.75 -10.60 1.84
CA ALA A 18 -12.77 -12.02 1.56
C ALA A 18 -13.12 -12.26 0.09
N THR A 19 -12.52 -13.30 -0.48
CA THR A 19 -12.85 -13.82 -1.82
C THR A 19 -13.57 -15.16 -1.70
N PRO A 20 -14.26 -15.64 -2.75
CA PRO A 20 -14.87 -16.97 -2.75
C PRO A 20 -13.91 -18.10 -2.31
N GLU A 21 -12.62 -17.97 -2.66
CA GLU A 21 -11.57 -18.92 -2.24
C GLU A 21 -11.38 -18.95 -0.72
N THR A 22 -11.23 -17.80 -0.08
CA THR A 22 -11.08 -17.71 1.39
C THR A 22 -12.39 -18.02 2.12
N VAL A 23 -13.54 -17.65 1.57
CA VAL A 23 -14.87 -17.99 2.10
C VAL A 23 -15.04 -19.49 2.19
N LYS A 24 -14.73 -20.23 1.13
CA LYS A 24 -14.80 -21.69 1.12
C LYS A 24 -13.97 -22.31 2.25
N LYS A 25 -12.80 -21.73 2.55
CA LYS A 25 -11.95 -22.19 3.65
C LYS A 25 -12.57 -21.93 5.01
N TYR A 26 -13.12 -20.73 5.25
CA TYR A 26 -13.82 -20.41 6.50
C TYR A 26 -15.04 -21.32 6.73
N VAL A 27 -15.83 -21.58 5.68
CA VAL A 27 -16.98 -22.50 5.74
C VAL A 27 -16.52 -23.93 6.06
N THR A 28 -15.43 -24.39 5.42
CA THR A 28 -14.85 -25.72 5.68
C THR A 28 -14.33 -25.85 7.12
N GLN A 29 -13.90 -24.75 7.73
CA GLN A 29 -13.51 -24.67 9.14
C GLN A 29 -14.73 -24.62 10.10
N GLY A 30 -15.95 -24.71 9.58
CA GLY A 30 -17.19 -24.71 10.39
C GLY A 30 -17.67 -23.31 10.78
N HIS A 31 -17.21 -22.26 10.12
CA HIS A 31 -17.70 -20.91 10.35
C HIS A 31 -18.95 -20.60 9.52
N ARG A 32 -19.88 -19.85 10.10
CA ARG A 32 -20.97 -19.22 9.34
C ARG A 32 -20.42 -17.94 8.73
N VAL A 33 -20.46 -17.80 7.41
CA VAL A 33 -19.91 -16.64 6.70
C VAL A 33 -21.04 -15.85 6.05
N THR A 34 -21.12 -14.56 6.36
CA THR A 34 -22.09 -13.65 5.74
C THR A 34 -21.36 -12.56 4.97
N ILE A 35 -21.74 -12.36 3.71
CA ILE A 35 -21.20 -11.30 2.84
C ILE A 35 -22.32 -10.28 2.60
N GLN A 36 -22.03 -9.00 2.75
CA GLN A 36 -22.98 -7.96 2.36
C GLN A 36 -23.20 -8.03 0.84
N SER A 37 -24.45 -7.96 0.38
CA SER A 37 -24.77 -7.94 -1.06
C SER A 37 -23.99 -6.86 -1.79
N GLY A 38 -23.35 -7.24 -2.91
CA GLY A 38 -22.53 -6.37 -3.74
C GLY A 38 -21.14 -6.06 -3.18
N ALA A 39 -20.74 -6.61 -2.02
CA ALA A 39 -19.43 -6.31 -1.41
C ALA A 39 -18.25 -6.67 -2.32
N GLY A 40 -18.37 -7.71 -3.13
CA GLY A 40 -17.32 -8.14 -4.07
C GLY A 40 -17.41 -7.56 -5.48
N THR A 41 -18.45 -6.78 -5.81
CA THR A 41 -18.69 -6.31 -7.18
C THR A 41 -17.52 -5.49 -7.72
N GLY A 42 -16.94 -4.61 -6.90
CA GLY A 42 -15.77 -3.80 -7.29
C GLY A 42 -14.52 -4.63 -7.61
N ALA A 43 -14.43 -5.84 -7.04
CA ALA A 43 -13.33 -6.78 -7.22
C ALA A 43 -13.66 -7.91 -8.21
N SER A 44 -14.75 -7.78 -8.97
CA SER A 44 -15.24 -8.78 -9.93
C SER A 44 -15.62 -10.12 -9.30
N PHE A 45 -16.08 -10.12 -8.05
CA PHE A 45 -16.65 -11.28 -7.37
C PHE A 45 -18.16 -11.06 -7.19
N PRO A 46 -19.01 -11.65 -8.06
CA PRO A 46 -20.45 -11.50 -7.93
C PRO A 46 -20.98 -12.30 -6.72
N ASP A 47 -22.15 -11.90 -6.20
CA ASP A 47 -22.77 -12.49 -5.00
C ASP A 47 -22.94 -14.01 -5.14
N GLU A 48 -23.30 -14.50 -6.33
CA GLU A 48 -23.47 -15.93 -6.61
C GLU A 48 -22.18 -16.73 -6.40
N ALA A 49 -21.01 -16.12 -6.62
CA ALA A 49 -19.73 -16.79 -6.39
C ALA A 49 -19.47 -17.01 -4.90
N PHE A 50 -19.94 -16.10 -4.03
CA PHE A 50 -19.87 -16.27 -2.58
C PHE A 50 -20.88 -17.30 -2.09
N THR A 51 -22.10 -17.30 -2.62
CA THR A 51 -23.10 -18.34 -2.33
C THR A 51 -22.60 -19.73 -2.73
N ALA A 52 -22.00 -19.86 -3.92
CA ALA A 52 -21.39 -21.11 -4.38
C ALA A 52 -20.22 -21.58 -3.49
N ALA A 53 -19.53 -20.64 -2.81
CA ALA A 53 -18.50 -20.94 -1.83
C ALA A 53 -19.06 -21.27 -0.42
N GLY A 54 -20.37 -21.18 -0.22
CA GLY A 54 -21.06 -21.53 1.02
C GLY A 54 -21.36 -20.35 1.96
N ALA A 55 -21.21 -19.10 1.51
CA ALA A 55 -21.62 -17.94 2.30
C ALA A 55 -23.09 -17.57 2.09
N GLU A 56 -23.65 -16.87 3.08
CA GLU A 56 -24.95 -16.22 3.02
C GLU A 56 -24.79 -14.77 2.54
N ILE A 57 -25.62 -14.36 1.58
CA ILE A 57 -25.69 -12.96 1.14
C ILE A 57 -26.70 -12.22 2.02
N VAL A 58 -26.28 -11.11 2.62
CA VAL A 58 -27.07 -10.38 3.63
C VAL A 58 -27.00 -8.86 3.43
N ASP A 59 -27.74 -8.12 4.26
CA ASP A 59 -27.61 -6.66 4.33
C ASP A 59 -26.37 -6.22 5.14
N ALA A 60 -26.08 -4.91 5.11
CA ALA A 60 -24.95 -4.34 5.83
C ALA A 60 -25.04 -4.59 7.35
N ALA A 61 -26.21 -4.38 7.95
CA ALA A 61 -26.40 -4.52 9.39
C ALA A 61 -26.08 -5.95 9.87
N THR A 62 -26.51 -6.97 9.12
CA THR A 62 -26.24 -8.37 9.43
C THR A 62 -24.76 -8.72 9.25
N ALA A 63 -24.10 -8.20 8.21
CA ALA A 63 -22.67 -8.41 8.00
C ALA A 63 -21.82 -7.77 9.11
N PHE A 64 -22.17 -6.56 9.55
CA PHE A 64 -21.48 -5.88 10.67
C PHE A 64 -21.81 -6.49 12.04
N GLY A 65 -22.97 -7.14 12.20
CA GLY A 65 -23.39 -7.80 13.44
C GLY A 65 -22.67 -9.11 13.79
N ALA A 66 -21.69 -9.52 13.01
CA ALA A 66 -20.96 -10.78 13.17
C ALA A 66 -20.04 -10.82 14.41
N ASP A 67 -19.63 -12.02 14.85
CA ASP A 67 -18.63 -12.20 15.92
C ASP A 67 -17.26 -11.65 15.51
N LEU A 68 -16.90 -11.90 14.25
CA LEU A 68 -15.67 -11.45 13.61
C LEU A 68 -16.03 -10.70 12.34
N VAL A 69 -15.61 -9.45 12.22
CA VAL A 69 -15.81 -8.62 11.04
C VAL A 69 -14.48 -8.41 10.32
N LEU A 70 -14.45 -8.75 9.04
CA LEU A 70 -13.30 -8.55 8.16
C LEU A 70 -13.57 -7.37 7.24
N LYS A 71 -12.72 -6.34 7.30
CA LYS A 71 -12.75 -5.19 6.39
C LYS A 71 -11.40 -4.96 5.74
N VAL A 72 -11.41 -4.21 4.65
CA VAL A 72 -10.18 -3.70 4.03
C VAL A 72 -9.71 -2.48 4.80
N GLN A 73 -10.57 -1.45 4.94
CA GLN A 73 -10.25 -0.21 5.65
C GLN A 73 -11.05 -0.07 6.95
N SER A 74 -10.57 0.80 7.85
CA SER A 74 -11.27 1.11 9.09
C SER A 74 -12.73 1.58 8.83
N PRO A 75 -13.71 1.07 9.59
CA PRO A 75 -15.09 1.52 9.52
C PRO A 75 -15.22 3.04 9.63
N THR A 76 -16.16 3.60 8.89
CA THR A 76 -16.55 5.02 8.99
C THR A 76 -17.37 5.26 10.27
N GLY A 77 -17.58 6.54 10.62
CA GLY A 77 -18.43 6.89 11.76
C GLY A 77 -19.88 6.39 11.64
N ALA A 78 -20.38 6.20 10.42
CA ALA A 78 -21.72 5.65 10.17
C ALA A 78 -21.77 4.11 10.29
N GLU A 79 -20.64 3.43 10.07
CA GLU A 79 -20.54 1.97 10.14
C GLU A 79 -20.22 1.48 11.55
N LEU A 80 -19.48 2.26 12.35
CA LEU A 80 -19.11 1.88 13.72
C LEU A 80 -20.30 1.44 14.60
N PRO A 81 -21.47 2.11 14.59
CA PRO A 81 -22.63 1.68 15.38
C PRO A 81 -23.25 0.35 14.96
N LEU A 82 -22.93 -0.15 13.75
CA LEU A 82 -23.42 -1.44 13.26
C LEU A 82 -22.64 -2.62 13.84
N LEU A 83 -21.42 -2.37 14.34
CA LEU A 83 -20.62 -3.37 15.03
C LEU A 83 -21.22 -3.66 16.40
N LYS A 84 -21.36 -4.95 16.74
CA LYS A 84 -21.72 -5.31 18.10
C LYS A 84 -20.55 -5.07 19.07
N ARG A 85 -20.88 -4.67 20.29
CA ARG A 85 -19.90 -4.65 21.39
C ARG A 85 -19.34 -6.06 21.60
N GLY A 86 -18.04 -6.18 21.79
CA GLY A 86 -17.32 -7.45 21.93
C GLY A 86 -17.01 -8.14 20.59
N ALA A 87 -17.40 -7.59 19.44
CA ALA A 87 -16.94 -8.12 18.15
C ALA A 87 -15.43 -7.98 17.99
N THR A 88 -14.84 -8.90 17.24
CA THR A 88 -13.48 -8.78 16.73
C THR A 88 -13.51 -8.11 15.36
N LEU A 89 -12.73 -7.05 15.17
CA LEU A 89 -12.54 -6.37 13.89
C LEU A 89 -11.11 -6.60 13.41
N VAL A 90 -10.94 -7.06 12.17
CA VAL A 90 -9.64 -7.21 11.53
C VAL A 90 -9.63 -6.44 10.22
N GLY A 91 -8.63 -5.60 10.01
CA GLY A 91 -8.48 -4.83 8.78
C GLY A 91 -7.20 -4.00 8.72
N MET A 92 -7.11 -3.10 7.74
CA MET A 92 -6.16 -1.99 7.77
C MET A 92 -6.79 -0.81 8.52
N LEU A 93 -6.40 -0.64 9.79
CA LEU A 93 -7.08 0.25 10.74
C LEU A 93 -6.28 1.53 11.07
N ASP A 94 -5.19 1.80 10.36
CA ASP A 94 -4.28 2.93 10.56
C ASP A 94 -3.83 3.08 12.03
N PRO A 95 -2.88 2.27 12.50
CA PRO A 95 -2.48 2.22 13.91
C PRO A 95 -1.84 3.52 14.42
N PHE A 96 -1.53 4.48 13.55
CA PHE A 96 -1.00 5.80 13.92
C PHE A 96 -2.09 6.88 14.04
N ASN A 97 -3.33 6.56 13.65
CA ASN A 97 -4.46 7.45 13.81
C ASN A 97 -5.08 7.26 15.20
N THR A 98 -4.65 8.10 16.15
CA THR A 98 -5.10 8.04 17.55
C THR A 98 -6.60 8.28 17.68
N GLU A 99 -7.16 9.20 16.89
CA GLU A 99 -8.59 9.48 16.87
C GLU A 99 -9.41 8.25 16.43
N ASN A 100 -8.99 7.58 15.34
CA ASN A 100 -9.62 6.34 14.88
C ASN A 100 -9.50 5.23 15.92
N SER A 101 -8.32 5.08 16.54
CA SER A 101 -8.08 4.09 17.59
C SER A 101 -8.99 4.29 18.80
N SER A 102 -9.15 5.54 19.25
CA SER A 102 -10.07 5.88 20.35
C SER A 102 -11.54 5.61 19.99
N LYS A 103 -11.95 5.88 18.74
CA LYS A 103 -13.31 5.56 18.26
C LYS A 103 -13.59 4.06 18.25
N LEU A 104 -12.63 3.25 17.79
CA LEU A 104 -12.72 1.78 17.81
C LEU A 104 -12.79 1.25 19.25
N ALA A 105 -11.95 1.78 20.14
CA ALA A 105 -11.98 1.43 21.57
C ALA A 105 -13.34 1.76 22.19
N ALA A 106 -13.86 2.97 21.98
CA ALA A 106 -15.16 3.39 22.50
C ALA A 106 -16.34 2.53 21.99
N ALA A 107 -16.27 2.08 20.74
CA ALA A 107 -17.23 1.13 20.17
C ALA A 107 -17.22 -0.24 20.90
N GLY A 108 -16.19 -0.54 21.68
CA GLY A 108 -16.09 -1.75 22.49
C GLY A 108 -15.75 -2.99 21.69
N VAL A 109 -15.07 -2.82 20.55
CA VAL A 109 -14.57 -3.94 19.73
C VAL A 109 -13.16 -4.33 20.14
N THR A 110 -12.78 -5.58 19.84
CA THR A 110 -11.38 -6.00 19.81
C THR A 110 -10.86 -5.78 18.40
N ALA A 111 -9.98 -4.80 18.19
CA ALA A 111 -9.53 -4.39 16.87
C ALA A 111 -8.08 -4.79 16.60
N PHE A 112 -7.82 -5.42 15.45
CA PHE A 112 -6.48 -5.77 14.97
C PHE A 112 -6.14 -4.99 13.70
N ALA A 113 -5.08 -4.18 13.78
CA ALA A 113 -4.51 -3.41 12.68
C ALA A 113 -3.35 -4.18 12.05
N LEU A 114 -3.56 -4.77 10.88
CA LEU A 114 -2.54 -5.64 10.28
C LEU A 114 -1.34 -4.89 9.70
N GLU A 115 -1.45 -3.58 9.48
CA GLU A 115 -0.30 -2.73 9.10
C GLU A 115 0.78 -2.69 10.18
N ALA A 116 0.39 -3.06 11.40
CA ALA A 116 1.21 -3.03 12.58
C ALA A 116 1.91 -4.38 12.87
N ALA A 117 1.69 -5.38 12.00
CA ALA A 117 2.39 -6.65 12.09
C ALA A 117 3.91 -6.45 11.98
N PRO A 118 4.71 -7.14 12.81
CA PRO A 118 6.16 -7.01 12.76
C PRO A 118 6.70 -7.60 11.47
N ARG A 119 7.76 -7.02 10.92
CA ARG A 119 8.42 -7.51 9.69
C ARG A 119 9.42 -8.62 10.00
N THR A 120 8.92 -9.79 10.38
CA THR A 120 9.70 -11.00 10.65
C THR A 120 9.40 -12.09 9.62
N THR A 121 10.26 -13.10 9.51
CA THR A 121 10.03 -14.25 8.62
C THR A 121 8.69 -14.96 8.92
N ARG A 122 8.28 -15.02 10.19
CA ARG A 122 7.01 -15.65 10.60
C ARG A 122 5.78 -14.87 10.13
N ALA A 123 5.88 -13.54 10.08
CA ALA A 123 4.77 -12.65 9.74
C ALA A 123 4.67 -12.34 8.23
N GLN A 124 5.59 -12.83 7.40
CA GLN A 124 5.66 -12.45 5.98
C GLN A 124 4.38 -12.79 5.21
N SER A 125 3.72 -13.91 5.53
CA SER A 125 2.51 -14.33 4.81
C SER A 125 1.25 -13.53 5.17
N LEU A 126 1.27 -12.80 6.30
CA LEU A 126 0.20 -11.89 6.73
C LEU A 126 0.52 -10.41 6.53
N ASP A 127 1.66 -10.08 5.91
CA ASP A 127 2.06 -8.70 5.64
C ASP A 127 1.18 -8.08 4.53
N VAL A 128 0.12 -7.40 4.97
CA VAL A 128 -0.80 -6.67 4.11
C VAL A 128 -0.13 -5.49 3.41
N LEU A 129 0.86 -4.84 4.03
CA LEU A 129 1.53 -3.69 3.41
C LEU A 129 2.35 -4.14 2.21
N SER A 130 3.07 -5.25 2.35
CA SER A 130 3.84 -5.84 1.25
C SER A 130 2.94 -6.28 0.09
N SER A 131 1.82 -6.96 0.37
CA SER A 131 0.93 -7.43 -0.70
C SER A 131 0.30 -6.27 -1.49
N GLN A 132 -0.16 -5.23 -0.79
CA GLN A 132 -0.78 -4.06 -1.43
C GLN A 132 0.26 -3.15 -2.11
N ALA A 133 1.45 -2.98 -1.51
CA ALA A 133 2.53 -2.20 -2.12
C ALA A 133 3.03 -2.83 -3.43
N ASN A 134 3.10 -4.15 -3.49
CA ASN A 134 3.45 -4.88 -4.71
C ASN A 134 2.48 -4.48 -5.84
N ILE A 135 1.17 -4.62 -5.63
CA ILE A 135 0.17 -4.23 -6.63
C ILE A 135 0.25 -2.74 -6.99
N ALA A 136 0.46 -1.86 -6.00
CA ALA A 136 0.59 -0.43 -6.25
C ALA A 136 1.78 -0.12 -7.18
N GLY A 137 2.93 -0.76 -6.99
CA GLY A 137 4.10 -0.62 -7.86
C GLY A 137 3.83 -1.05 -9.31
N TYR A 138 3.14 -2.18 -9.49
CA TYR A 138 2.68 -2.63 -10.81
C TYR A 138 1.74 -1.61 -11.46
N LYS A 139 0.71 -1.17 -10.72
CA LYS A 139 -0.30 -0.24 -11.25
C LYS A 139 0.30 1.12 -11.59
N ALA A 140 1.27 1.60 -10.81
CA ALA A 140 1.95 2.87 -11.03
C ALA A 140 2.58 2.94 -12.43
N VAL A 141 3.25 1.86 -12.85
CA VAL A 141 3.87 1.77 -14.18
C VAL A 141 2.81 1.75 -15.29
N LEU A 142 1.69 1.04 -15.09
CA LEU A 142 0.60 1.02 -16.08
C LEU A 142 -0.07 2.39 -16.23
N LEU A 143 -0.28 3.11 -15.13
CA LEU A 143 -0.80 4.47 -15.16
C LEU A 143 0.18 5.41 -15.88
N ALA A 144 1.49 5.29 -15.57
CA ALA A 144 2.51 6.05 -16.26
C ALA A 144 2.48 5.78 -17.78
N ALA A 145 2.44 4.51 -18.19
CA ALA A 145 2.38 4.13 -19.59
C ALA A 145 1.09 4.57 -20.30
N THR A 146 -0.03 4.69 -19.58
CA THR A 146 -1.29 5.19 -20.12
C THR A 146 -1.24 6.71 -20.40
N LEU A 147 -0.55 7.47 -19.55
CA LEU A 147 -0.47 8.92 -19.65
C LEU A 147 0.72 9.41 -20.48
N TYR A 148 1.77 8.59 -20.57
CA TYR A 148 2.98 8.92 -21.32
C TYR A 148 2.70 8.84 -22.84
N PRO A 149 2.90 9.92 -23.61
CA PRO A 149 2.45 10.00 -25.00
C PRO A 149 3.39 9.31 -26.00
N ARG A 150 4.29 8.43 -25.55
CA ARG A 150 5.25 7.73 -26.40
C ARG A 150 5.39 6.27 -25.98
N PHE A 151 6.06 5.46 -26.81
CA PHE A 151 6.35 4.07 -26.48
C PHE A 151 7.28 3.94 -25.28
N MET A 152 6.99 2.97 -24.40
CA MET A 152 7.89 2.53 -23.34
C MET A 152 9.12 1.77 -23.89
N PRO A 153 8.98 0.79 -24.81
CA PRO A 153 10.13 0.07 -25.35
C PRO A 153 10.83 0.82 -26.48
N MET A 154 12.07 0.41 -26.76
CA MET A 154 12.73 0.75 -28.02
C MET A 154 12.09 -0.04 -29.16
N LEU A 155 11.78 0.62 -30.27
CA LEU A 155 11.24 0.00 -31.47
C LEU A 155 12.06 0.43 -32.69
N MET A 156 12.40 -0.53 -33.54
CA MET A 156 12.94 -0.26 -34.89
C MET A 156 11.81 -0.50 -35.89
N THR A 157 11.42 0.54 -36.61
CA THR A 157 10.32 0.51 -37.57
C THR A 157 10.80 0.93 -38.95
N ALA A 158 9.97 0.72 -39.98
CA ALA A 158 10.27 1.22 -41.33
C ALA A 158 10.45 2.75 -41.38
N ALA A 159 9.81 3.50 -40.48
CA ALA A 159 9.90 4.96 -40.39
C ALA A 159 11.07 5.45 -39.51
N GLY A 160 11.87 4.54 -38.94
CA GLY A 160 13.00 4.85 -38.07
C GLY A 160 12.88 4.25 -36.67
N THR A 161 13.77 4.70 -35.79
CA THR A 161 13.97 4.14 -34.45
C THR A 161 13.34 5.03 -33.38
N VAL A 162 12.48 4.45 -32.56
CA VAL A 162 11.97 5.07 -31.32
C VAL A 162 12.81 4.60 -30.15
N LYS A 163 13.34 5.53 -29.36
CA LYS A 163 14.12 5.21 -28.16
C LYS A 163 13.21 4.71 -27.02
N ALA A 164 13.72 3.79 -26.21
CA ALA A 164 13.04 3.37 -24.99
C ALA A 164 12.87 4.55 -24.01
N ALA A 165 11.76 4.53 -23.27
CA ALA A 165 11.50 5.47 -22.19
C ALA A 165 12.53 5.30 -21.07
N ARG A 166 12.96 6.42 -20.49
CA ARG A 166 13.79 6.46 -19.29
C ARG A 166 12.89 6.58 -18.06
N VAL A 167 12.93 5.57 -17.20
CA VAL A 167 12.14 5.51 -15.97
C VAL A 167 13.06 5.68 -14.78
N LEU A 168 12.78 6.67 -13.94
CA LEU A 168 13.46 6.91 -12.67
C LEU A 168 12.57 6.45 -11.51
N ILE A 169 13.07 5.55 -10.66
CA ILE A 169 12.34 5.04 -9.51
C ILE A 169 13.01 5.50 -8.22
N LEU A 170 12.27 6.18 -7.36
CA LEU A 170 12.76 6.76 -6.11
C LEU A 170 12.16 6.03 -4.92
N GLY A 171 12.98 5.20 -4.27
CA GLY A 171 12.59 4.21 -3.29
C GLY A 171 12.51 2.82 -3.93
N ALA A 172 13.19 1.85 -3.33
CA ALA A 172 13.19 0.43 -3.71
C ALA A 172 12.72 -0.44 -2.53
N GLY A 173 11.62 -0.02 -1.91
CA GLY A 173 10.77 -0.93 -1.14
C GLY A 173 10.00 -1.88 -2.07
N VAL A 174 9.00 -2.59 -1.54
CA VAL A 174 8.21 -3.56 -2.32
C VAL A 174 7.56 -2.92 -3.55
N ALA A 175 6.95 -1.74 -3.41
CA ALA A 175 6.35 -1.02 -4.54
C ALA A 175 7.39 -0.59 -5.59
N GLY A 176 8.53 -0.06 -5.15
CA GLY A 176 9.61 0.36 -6.05
C GLY A 176 10.20 -0.81 -6.83
N LEU A 177 10.48 -1.94 -6.17
CA LEU A 177 10.99 -3.15 -6.83
C LEU A 177 9.98 -3.70 -7.84
N GLN A 178 8.68 -3.71 -7.52
CA GLN A 178 7.68 -4.13 -8.49
C GLN A 178 7.54 -3.15 -9.66
N ALA A 179 7.68 -1.84 -9.41
CA ALA A 179 7.72 -0.84 -10.46
C ALA A 179 8.93 -1.05 -11.39
N ILE A 180 10.11 -1.38 -10.85
CA ILE A 180 11.29 -1.73 -11.65
C ILE A 180 10.98 -2.94 -12.54
N ALA A 181 10.49 -4.03 -11.95
CA ALA A 181 10.18 -5.25 -12.68
C ALA A 181 9.14 -5.02 -13.79
N THR A 182 8.11 -4.22 -13.51
CA THR A 182 7.05 -3.92 -14.48
C THR A 182 7.55 -3.02 -15.60
N ALA A 183 8.30 -1.96 -15.28
CA ALA A 183 8.90 -1.06 -16.29
C ALA A 183 9.89 -1.82 -17.19
N LYS A 184 10.66 -2.76 -16.62
CA LYS A 184 11.55 -3.65 -17.37
C LYS A 184 10.78 -4.52 -18.37
N ARG A 185 9.65 -5.11 -17.96
CA ARG A 185 8.76 -5.89 -18.84
C ARG A 185 8.19 -5.06 -19.98
N LEU A 186 7.95 -3.76 -19.77
CA LEU A 186 7.54 -2.83 -20.82
C LEU A 186 8.70 -2.33 -21.70
N GLY A 187 9.93 -2.81 -21.48
CA GLY A 187 11.10 -2.49 -22.31
C GLY A 187 11.75 -1.13 -22.04
N ALA A 188 11.43 -0.49 -20.91
CA ALA A 188 12.05 0.77 -20.53
C ALA A 188 13.51 0.60 -20.08
N VAL A 189 14.25 1.71 -20.07
CA VAL A 189 15.55 1.83 -19.40
C VAL A 189 15.31 2.40 -18.00
N ILE A 190 15.74 1.69 -16.96
CA ILE A 190 15.41 2.03 -15.58
C ILE A 190 16.65 2.44 -14.80
N GLU A 191 16.57 3.56 -14.10
CA GLU A 191 17.49 3.98 -13.05
C GLU A 191 16.70 4.04 -11.73
N ALA A 192 17.29 3.60 -10.62
CA ALA A 192 16.61 3.61 -9.32
C ALA A 192 17.53 4.08 -8.20
N SER A 193 16.97 4.80 -7.22
CA SER A 193 17.67 5.26 -6.02
C SER A 193 16.94 4.77 -4.77
N ASP A 194 17.69 4.36 -3.76
CA ASP A 194 17.21 4.09 -2.40
C ASP A 194 18.33 4.49 -1.43
N VAL A 195 17.96 4.86 -0.22
CA VAL A 195 18.92 5.26 0.81
C VAL A 195 19.59 4.05 1.48
N ARG A 196 19.08 2.83 1.27
CA ARG A 196 19.62 1.61 1.88
C ARG A 196 20.59 0.93 0.92
N PRO A 197 21.83 0.62 1.33
CA PRO A 197 22.80 -0.04 0.46
C PRO A 197 22.37 -1.47 0.09
N ALA A 198 21.66 -2.17 0.98
CA ALA A 198 21.27 -3.58 0.81
C ALA A 198 20.32 -3.82 -0.39
N VAL A 199 19.65 -2.79 -0.90
CA VAL A 199 18.74 -2.95 -2.05
C VAL A 199 19.44 -2.82 -3.40
N LYS A 200 20.73 -2.44 -3.44
CA LYS A 200 21.48 -2.28 -4.69
C LYS A 200 21.45 -3.56 -5.53
N GLU A 201 21.78 -4.69 -4.93
CA GLU A 201 21.76 -6.00 -5.61
C GLU A 201 20.35 -6.38 -6.09
N GLN A 202 19.31 -6.03 -5.31
CA GLN A 202 17.92 -6.27 -5.69
C GLN A 202 17.53 -5.45 -6.93
N ILE A 203 17.89 -4.18 -6.97
CA ILE A 203 17.66 -3.27 -8.11
C ILE A 203 18.38 -3.79 -9.36
N GLU A 204 19.67 -4.13 -9.23
CA GLU A 204 20.51 -4.59 -10.34
C GLU A 204 20.04 -5.95 -10.88
N SER A 205 19.61 -6.88 -10.01
CA SER A 205 19.07 -8.18 -10.42
C SER A 205 17.78 -8.07 -11.23
N LEU A 206 16.99 -7.00 -11.04
CA LEU A 206 15.80 -6.69 -11.84
C LEU A 206 16.13 -5.92 -13.13
N GLY A 207 17.41 -5.65 -13.41
CA GLY A 207 17.89 -5.04 -14.64
C GLY A 207 17.77 -3.52 -14.68
N ALA A 208 17.71 -2.86 -13.51
CA ALA A 208 17.82 -1.42 -13.36
C ALA A 208 19.23 -1.01 -12.92
N LYS A 209 19.61 0.22 -13.24
CA LYS A 209 20.88 0.80 -12.77
C LYS A 209 20.66 1.48 -11.41
N PHE A 210 21.47 1.12 -10.41
CA PHE A 210 21.47 1.81 -9.13
C PHE A 210 22.10 3.20 -9.24
N LEU A 211 21.42 4.21 -8.70
CA LEU A 211 21.93 5.56 -8.55
C LEU A 211 22.69 5.66 -7.23
N ASP A 212 24.01 5.46 -7.32
CA ASP A 212 24.90 5.48 -6.17
C ASP A 212 25.11 6.91 -5.66
N VAL A 213 24.68 7.18 -4.43
CA VAL A 213 24.95 8.42 -3.70
C VAL A 213 25.96 8.09 -2.61
N PRO A 214 27.21 8.56 -2.73
CA PRO A 214 28.27 8.14 -1.83
C PRO A 214 28.00 8.58 -0.38
N TYR A 215 28.31 7.67 0.55
CA TYR A 215 28.38 7.95 1.98
C TYR A 215 29.76 8.48 2.32
N GLU A 216 29.83 9.73 2.76
CA GLU A 216 31.08 10.41 3.08
C GLU A 216 31.44 10.30 4.57
N THR A 217 30.45 10.07 5.44
CA THR A 217 30.65 9.95 6.89
C THR A 217 30.11 8.63 7.44
N ASP A 218 30.59 8.22 8.62
CA ASP A 218 30.10 7.01 9.29
C ASP A 218 28.67 7.18 9.81
N GLU A 219 28.29 8.40 10.23
CA GLU A 219 26.91 8.73 10.58
C GLU A 219 25.94 8.47 9.42
N GLU A 220 26.32 8.83 8.19
CA GLU A 220 25.51 8.55 7.00
C GLU A 220 25.40 7.04 6.74
N ARG A 221 26.49 6.28 6.91
CA ARG A 221 26.48 4.81 6.75
C ARG A 221 25.58 4.14 7.78
N GLU A 222 25.62 4.58 9.03
CA GLU A 222 24.79 4.04 10.12
C GLU A 222 23.30 4.38 9.91
N ALA A 223 22.99 5.62 9.50
CA ALA A 223 21.61 6.03 9.20
C ALA A 223 20.99 5.17 8.08
N ALA A 224 21.78 4.82 7.07
CA ALA A 224 21.36 4.04 5.90
C ALA A 224 21.00 2.57 6.22
N GLN A 225 21.51 1.99 7.30
CA GLN A 225 21.21 0.59 7.67
C GLN A 225 19.77 0.43 8.17
N GLY A 226 19.23 1.42 8.88
CA GLY A 226 17.84 1.41 9.32
C GLY A 226 17.47 0.32 10.34
N VAL A 227 16.17 0.14 10.60
CA VAL A 227 15.60 -0.95 11.44
C VAL A 227 14.31 -1.45 10.78
N GLY A 228 14.07 -2.77 10.77
CA GLY A 228 12.82 -3.36 10.25
C GLY A 228 12.57 -3.11 8.76
N GLY A 229 13.66 -2.96 7.98
CA GLY A 229 13.61 -2.67 6.55
C GLY A 229 13.28 -1.22 6.19
N TYR A 230 13.09 -0.32 7.17
CA TYR A 230 12.97 1.12 6.95
C TYR A 230 14.27 1.82 7.30
N ALA A 231 14.66 2.80 6.46
CA ALA A 231 15.80 3.65 6.75
C ALA A 231 15.52 4.64 7.88
N ARG A 232 16.58 5.05 8.60
CA ARG A 232 16.50 6.23 9.48
C ARG A 232 16.52 7.50 8.60
N PRO A 233 16.09 8.65 9.14
CA PRO A 233 16.31 9.93 8.46
C PRO A 233 17.79 10.12 8.15
N MET A 234 18.09 10.41 6.88
CA MET A 234 19.46 10.65 6.43
C MET A 234 19.92 12.07 6.83
N PRO A 235 21.22 12.29 7.09
CA PRO A 235 21.76 13.62 7.36
C PRO A 235 21.53 14.61 6.20
N PRO A 236 21.40 15.92 6.47
CA PRO A 236 21.18 16.94 5.43
C PRO A 236 22.25 16.97 4.33
N SER A 237 23.51 16.70 4.65
CA SER A 237 24.63 16.60 3.69
C SER A 237 24.36 15.54 2.62
N TRP A 238 23.95 14.35 3.04
CA TRP A 238 23.63 13.25 2.14
C TRP A 238 22.38 13.55 1.32
N LEU A 239 21.33 14.09 1.95
CA LEU A 239 20.09 14.47 1.27
C LEU A 239 20.34 15.53 0.17
N ALA A 240 21.24 16.48 0.41
CA ALA A 240 21.62 17.47 -0.60
C ALA A 240 22.29 16.82 -1.83
N ARG A 241 23.23 15.88 -1.61
CA ARG A 241 23.86 15.12 -2.70
C ARG A 241 22.85 14.24 -3.45
N GLN A 242 21.97 13.57 -2.72
CA GLN A 242 20.90 12.77 -3.32
C GLN A 242 19.99 13.66 -4.17
N SER A 243 19.52 14.78 -3.63
CA SER A 243 18.63 15.71 -4.33
C SER A 243 19.25 16.24 -5.62
N ALA A 244 20.54 16.63 -5.59
CA ALA A 244 21.26 17.06 -6.78
C ALA A 244 21.36 15.96 -7.84
N LEU A 245 21.67 14.72 -7.45
CA LEU A 245 21.71 13.60 -8.38
C LEU A 245 20.32 13.28 -8.96
N VAL A 246 19.29 13.25 -8.11
CA VAL A 246 17.90 13.01 -8.51
C VAL A 246 17.44 14.09 -9.49
N HIS A 247 17.76 15.36 -9.25
CA HIS A 247 17.43 16.47 -10.15
C HIS A 247 18.00 16.24 -11.56
N GLU A 248 19.29 15.93 -11.67
CA GLU A 248 19.94 15.69 -12.96
C GLU A 248 19.39 14.46 -13.69
N ARG A 249 19.00 13.42 -12.95
CA ARG A 249 18.38 12.22 -13.53
C ARG A 249 16.93 12.46 -13.95
N ALA A 250 16.16 13.20 -13.16
CA ALA A 250 14.77 13.53 -13.45
C ALA A 250 14.63 14.39 -14.71
N LYS A 251 15.53 15.35 -14.94
CA LYS A 251 15.63 16.12 -16.21
C LYS A 251 15.71 15.22 -17.45
N GLN A 252 16.37 14.08 -17.31
CA GLN A 252 16.56 13.12 -18.39
C GLN A 252 15.47 12.05 -18.44
N ALA A 253 14.68 11.89 -17.37
CA ALA A 253 13.64 10.89 -17.29
C ALA A 253 12.40 11.29 -18.10
N ASP A 254 11.74 10.28 -18.66
CA ASP A 254 10.42 10.42 -19.29
C ASP A 254 9.31 10.06 -18.29
N VAL A 255 9.61 9.14 -17.36
CA VAL A 255 8.73 8.76 -16.26
C VAL A 255 9.51 8.78 -14.95
N VAL A 256 8.91 9.32 -13.90
CA VAL A 256 9.40 9.24 -12.52
C VAL A 256 8.34 8.56 -11.65
N ILE A 257 8.74 7.60 -10.81
CA ILE A 257 7.86 6.97 -9.82
C ILE A 257 8.49 7.12 -8.43
N SER A 258 7.79 7.77 -7.51
CA SER A 258 8.27 7.98 -6.14
C SER A 258 7.45 7.17 -5.14
N THR A 259 8.14 6.45 -4.25
CA THR A 259 7.51 5.48 -3.32
C THR A 259 7.96 5.63 -1.88
N ALA A 260 8.63 6.74 -1.52
CA ALA A 260 9.21 6.88 -0.19
C ALA A 260 8.14 7.29 0.83
N LEU A 261 7.78 6.34 1.70
CA LEU A 261 6.84 6.57 2.78
C LEU A 261 7.29 5.80 4.01
N ILE A 262 7.33 6.49 5.15
CA ILE A 262 7.56 5.89 6.47
C ILE A 262 6.25 6.02 7.24
N PRO A 263 5.65 4.92 7.73
CA PRO A 263 4.42 4.99 8.51
C PRO A 263 4.55 5.95 9.71
N GLY A 264 3.49 6.71 9.97
CA GLY A 264 3.45 7.71 11.04
C GLY A 264 4.24 8.99 10.78
N ARG A 265 4.87 9.16 9.60
CA ARG A 265 5.64 10.37 9.25
C ARG A 265 5.18 10.98 7.94
N ALA A 266 5.47 12.27 7.77
CA ALA A 266 5.32 12.93 6.49
C ALA A 266 6.31 12.32 5.46
N ALA A 267 5.85 12.15 4.23
CA ALA A 267 6.68 11.70 3.12
C ALA A 267 7.75 12.77 2.82
N PRO A 268 9.02 12.37 2.61
CA PRO A 268 10.07 13.31 2.27
C PRO A 268 9.85 13.88 0.86
N THR A 269 10.22 15.14 0.66
CA THR A 269 10.28 15.71 -0.69
C THR A 269 11.47 15.11 -1.44
N LEU A 270 11.21 14.38 -2.52
CA LEU A 270 12.23 13.78 -3.38
C LEU A 270 12.29 14.47 -4.75
N ILE A 271 11.17 15.01 -5.21
CA ILE A 271 11.04 15.75 -6.46
C ILE A 271 10.59 17.17 -6.10
N SER A 272 11.50 18.14 -6.21
CA SER A 272 11.20 19.54 -5.93
C SER A 272 10.39 20.17 -7.06
N VAL A 273 9.81 21.35 -6.80
CA VAL A 273 9.09 22.15 -7.81
C VAL A 273 10.00 22.49 -8.99
N GLU A 274 11.24 22.89 -8.70
CA GLU A 274 12.27 23.20 -9.69
C GLU A 274 12.64 21.96 -10.52
N THR A 275 12.63 20.79 -9.90
CA THR A 275 12.86 19.53 -10.59
C THR A 275 11.75 19.23 -11.59
N VAL A 276 10.48 19.40 -11.20
CA VAL A 276 9.34 19.26 -12.13
C VAL A 276 9.43 20.27 -13.27
N GLN A 277 9.83 21.51 -12.98
CA GLN A 277 10.00 22.54 -14.01
C GLN A 277 11.11 22.22 -15.01
N ALA A 278 12.15 21.49 -14.58
CA ALA A 278 13.27 21.10 -15.43
C ALA A 278 13.03 19.78 -16.20
N MET A 279 11.97 19.02 -15.87
CA MET A 279 11.59 17.81 -16.60
C MET A 279 11.09 18.15 -18.01
N LYS A 280 11.17 17.16 -18.91
CA LYS A 280 10.70 17.32 -20.29
C LYS A 280 9.17 17.47 -20.31
N PRO A 281 8.61 18.34 -21.16
CA PRO A 281 7.18 18.33 -21.44
C PRO A 281 6.72 16.98 -21.98
N GLY A 282 5.57 16.51 -21.51
CA GLY A 282 5.03 15.18 -21.79
C GLY A 282 5.54 14.07 -20.87
N SER A 283 6.46 14.36 -19.95
CA SER A 283 6.87 13.39 -18.92
C SER A 283 5.74 13.12 -17.92
N VAL A 284 5.82 11.98 -17.23
CA VAL A 284 4.86 11.57 -16.20
C VAL A 284 5.56 11.36 -14.86
N LEU A 285 4.99 11.88 -13.78
CA LEU A 285 5.37 11.62 -12.40
C LEU A 285 4.23 10.87 -11.71
N VAL A 286 4.51 9.69 -11.14
CA VAL A 286 3.55 8.94 -10.31
C VAL A 286 4.03 8.93 -8.88
N ASP A 287 3.26 9.58 -8.00
CA ASP A 287 3.63 9.76 -6.60
C ASP A 287 2.77 8.87 -5.69
N LEU A 288 3.34 7.76 -5.23
CA LEU A 288 2.63 6.78 -4.38
C LEU A 288 2.47 7.29 -2.93
N ALA A 289 3.10 8.40 -2.58
CA ALA A 289 2.98 9.02 -1.26
C ALA A 289 2.00 10.22 -1.27
N ALA A 290 1.15 10.33 -2.29
CA ALA A 290 0.19 11.43 -2.44
C ALA A 290 -0.66 11.67 -1.18
N GLY A 291 -0.83 12.94 -0.81
CA GLY A 291 -1.54 13.38 0.39
C GLY A 291 -0.80 13.16 1.71
N ARG A 292 0.38 12.51 1.70
CA ARG A 292 1.17 12.19 2.91
C ARG A 292 2.42 13.04 3.05
N GLY A 293 2.70 13.95 2.11
CA GLY A 293 3.86 14.84 2.13
C GLY A 293 3.71 16.04 3.06
N ALA A 294 4.71 16.93 2.98
CA ALA A 294 4.65 18.25 3.59
C ALA A 294 3.57 19.13 2.93
N GLU A 295 3.14 20.16 3.66
CA GLU A 295 2.23 21.17 3.12
C GLU A 295 2.99 22.11 2.19
N TYR A 296 2.40 22.40 1.04
CA TYR A 296 2.90 23.33 0.04
C TYR A 296 1.70 24.05 -0.55
N GLU A 297 1.71 25.39 -0.55
CA GLU A 297 0.60 26.23 -1.07
C GLU A 297 -0.78 25.83 -0.52
N GLY A 298 -0.87 25.53 0.78
CA GLY A 298 -2.12 25.22 1.48
C GLY A 298 -2.66 23.80 1.27
N ARG A 299 -1.87 22.91 0.66
CA ARG A 299 -2.25 21.50 0.44
C ARG A 299 -1.12 20.54 0.79
N ARG A 300 -1.46 19.31 1.20
CA ARG A 300 -0.47 18.25 1.42
C ARG A 300 -0.20 17.51 0.11
N GLY A 301 1.05 17.57 -0.34
CA GLY A 301 1.53 16.82 -1.51
C GLY A 301 1.89 15.38 -1.17
N GLY A 302 2.87 14.82 -1.89
CA GLY A 302 3.49 13.53 -1.57
C GLY A 302 5.00 13.65 -1.51
N ASN A 303 5.72 12.77 -2.22
CA ASN A 303 7.14 12.99 -2.46
C ASN A 303 7.41 14.18 -3.40
N CYS A 304 6.38 14.66 -4.11
CA CYS A 304 6.39 15.92 -4.83
C CYS A 304 5.40 16.92 -4.21
N PRO A 305 5.81 18.17 -3.92
CA PRO A 305 4.92 19.21 -3.38
C PRO A 305 3.76 19.57 -4.31
N LEU A 306 3.94 19.39 -5.62
CA LEU A 306 2.91 19.67 -6.63
C LEU A 306 1.88 18.55 -6.78
N THR A 307 2.04 17.41 -6.12
CA THR A 307 1.07 16.31 -6.14
C THR A 307 -0.26 16.74 -5.52
N GLU A 308 -1.36 16.33 -6.15
CA GLU A 308 -2.73 16.55 -5.67
C GLU A 308 -3.37 15.18 -5.42
N ALA A 309 -3.78 14.92 -4.18
CA ALA A 309 -4.34 13.64 -3.78
C ALA A 309 -5.60 13.30 -4.61
N ASP A 310 -5.65 12.06 -5.10
CA ASP A 310 -6.72 11.49 -5.92
C ASP A 310 -6.98 12.20 -7.26
N GLN A 311 -5.98 12.95 -7.76
CA GLN A 311 -6.06 13.66 -9.03
C GLN A 311 -4.88 13.35 -9.95
N VAL A 312 -5.08 13.65 -11.24
CA VAL A 312 -4.00 13.77 -12.24
C VAL A 312 -3.97 15.22 -12.71
N VAL A 313 -2.86 15.90 -12.49
CA VAL A 313 -2.71 17.33 -12.81
C VAL A 313 -1.54 17.57 -13.74
N THR A 314 -1.66 18.56 -14.61
CA THR A 314 -0.54 18.99 -15.47
C THR A 314 0.14 20.20 -14.86
N LYS A 315 1.46 20.13 -14.63
CA LYS A 315 2.28 21.25 -14.15
C LYS A 315 3.52 21.37 -15.03
N ASN A 316 3.75 22.53 -15.64
CA ASN A 316 4.86 22.75 -16.57
C ASN A 316 4.97 21.67 -17.68
N GLY A 317 3.83 21.22 -18.21
CA GLY A 317 3.78 20.17 -19.22
C GLY A 317 4.07 18.75 -18.72
N VAL A 318 4.28 18.54 -17.41
CA VAL A 318 4.43 17.21 -16.78
C VAL A 318 3.10 16.77 -16.19
N GLN A 319 2.69 15.53 -16.49
CA GLN A 319 1.54 14.89 -15.86
C GLN A 319 1.93 14.36 -14.48
N ILE A 320 1.28 14.80 -13.41
CA ILE A 320 1.52 14.35 -12.04
C ILE A 320 0.31 13.56 -11.56
N VAL A 321 0.53 12.28 -11.24
CA VAL A 321 -0.48 11.33 -10.77
C VAL A 321 -0.37 11.20 -9.25
N GLY A 322 -1.45 11.56 -8.55
CA GLY A 322 -1.52 11.57 -7.10
C GLY A 322 -2.59 10.66 -6.50
N TYR A 323 -2.96 9.56 -7.16
CA TYR A 323 -3.93 8.62 -6.59
C TYR A 323 -3.43 7.99 -5.28
N THR A 324 -4.29 7.94 -4.26
CA THR A 324 -3.92 7.47 -2.91
C THR A 324 -4.15 5.96 -2.72
N ASN A 325 -4.90 5.31 -3.61
CA ASN A 325 -5.30 3.90 -3.48
C ASN A 325 -5.10 3.11 -4.78
N LEU A 326 -3.84 3.00 -5.24
CA LEU A 326 -3.52 2.28 -6.50
C LEU A 326 -3.87 0.78 -6.44
N ALA A 327 -3.81 0.15 -5.28
CA ALA A 327 -4.15 -1.26 -5.13
C ALA A 327 -5.62 -1.54 -5.50
N SER A 328 -6.53 -0.60 -5.21
CA SER A 328 -7.94 -0.68 -5.60
C SER A 328 -8.16 -0.55 -7.11
N MET A 329 -7.15 -0.15 -7.88
CA MET A 329 -7.25 -0.16 -9.34
C MET A 329 -6.85 -1.51 -9.97
N VAL A 330 -6.55 -2.52 -9.14
CA VAL A 330 -6.36 -3.94 -9.49
C VAL A 330 -7.11 -4.81 -8.47
N PRO A 331 -8.43 -4.62 -8.31
CA PRO A 331 -9.13 -5.02 -7.10
C PRO A 331 -9.29 -6.53 -6.93
N ALA A 332 -9.37 -7.30 -8.02
CA ALA A 332 -9.47 -8.76 -7.95
C ALA A 332 -8.22 -9.40 -7.30
N ASP A 333 -7.03 -9.05 -7.80
CA ASP A 333 -5.76 -9.56 -7.26
C ASP A 333 -5.49 -8.98 -5.87
N ALA A 334 -5.80 -7.71 -5.66
CA ALA A 334 -5.61 -7.04 -4.38
C ALA A 334 -6.46 -7.65 -3.27
N SER A 335 -7.74 -7.92 -3.54
CA SER A 335 -8.63 -8.63 -2.62
C SER A 335 -8.16 -10.05 -2.38
N SER A 336 -7.72 -10.77 -3.42
CA SER A 336 -7.26 -12.16 -3.28
C SER A 336 -5.99 -12.29 -2.44
N LEU A 337 -5.03 -11.38 -2.58
CA LEU A 337 -3.85 -11.37 -1.74
C LEU A 337 -4.17 -10.90 -0.31
N TYR A 338 -4.96 -9.83 -0.18
CA TYR A 338 -5.37 -9.31 1.12
C TYR A 338 -6.17 -10.31 1.95
N ALA A 339 -7.15 -10.97 1.35
CA ALA A 339 -7.97 -11.99 2.01
C ALA A 339 -7.13 -13.18 2.50
N ARG A 340 -6.06 -13.56 1.76
CA ARG A 340 -5.11 -14.59 2.20
C ARG A 340 -4.24 -14.11 3.37
N ASN A 341 -3.84 -12.85 3.37
CA ASN A 341 -3.15 -12.26 4.53
C ASN A 341 -4.05 -12.30 5.79
N LEU A 342 -5.34 -11.93 5.64
CA LEU A 342 -6.33 -12.04 6.72
C LEU A 342 -6.47 -13.48 7.19
N LEU A 343 -6.68 -14.43 6.29
CA LEU A 343 -6.79 -15.85 6.61
C LEU A 343 -5.57 -16.36 7.40
N ASP A 344 -4.36 -15.96 7.01
CA ASP A 344 -3.12 -16.35 7.70
C ASP A 344 -3.02 -15.73 9.10
N PHE A 345 -3.42 -14.47 9.27
CA PHE A 345 -3.53 -13.85 10.58
C PHE A 345 -4.57 -14.55 11.46
N LEU A 346 -5.74 -14.91 10.92
CA LEU A 346 -6.81 -15.58 11.66
C LEU A 346 -6.37 -16.93 12.24
N LYS A 347 -5.40 -17.62 11.63
CA LYS A 347 -4.81 -18.86 12.20
C LYS A 347 -4.11 -18.63 13.55
N LEU A 348 -3.69 -17.40 13.84
CA LEU A 348 -3.06 -17.04 15.12
C LEU A 348 -4.09 -16.80 16.22
N ILE A 349 -5.31 -16.38 15.85
CA ILE A 349 -6.35 -15.97 16.80
C ILE A 349 -7.60 -16.86 16.81
N ILE A 350 -7.65 -17.89 15.96
CA ILE A 350 -8.74 -18.86 15.91
C ILE A 350 -8.16 -20.27 16.10
N THR A 351 -8.72 -21.02 17.06
CA THR A 351 -8.31 -22.40 17.32
C THR A 351 -8.81 -23.36 16.23
N LYS A 352 -8.31 -24.61 16.23
CA LYS A 352 -8.76 -25.62 15.26
C LYS A 352 -10.24 -25.97 15.40
N GLU A 353 -10.79 -25.81 16.60
CA GLU A 353 -12.20 -26.02 16.93
C GLU A 353 -13.07 -24.80 16.54
N GLY A 354 -12.45 -23.75 16.01
CA GLY A 354 -13.14 -22.57 15.49
C GLY A 354 -13.57 -21.57 16.55
N ALA A 355 -12.92 -21.57 17.72
CA ALA A 355 -13.11 -20.61 18.81
C ALA A 355 -12.06 -19.48 18.75
N LEU A 356 -12.42 -18.30 19.24
CA LEU A 356 -11.48 -17.17 19.33
C LEU A 356 -10.51 -17.40 20.48
N ASN A 357 -9.20 -17.25 20.22
CA ASN A 357 -8.14 -17.35 21.21
C ASN A 357 -7.13 -16.22 20.99
N ILE A 358 -7.20 -15.16 21.80
CA ILE A 358 -6.28 -14.02 21.69
C ILE A 358 -5.13 -14.23 22.67
N ASP A 359 -4.06 -14.85 22.19
CA ASP A 359 -2.82 -15.05 22.95
C ASP A 359 -1.89 -13.83 22.82
N LEU A 360 -1.78 -13.05 23.90
CA LEU A 360 -0.89 -11.88 23.94
C LEU A 360 0.58 -12.25 24.14
N ALA A 361 0.91 -13.52 24.37
CA ALA A 361 2.29 -14.00 24.34
C ALA A 361 2.82 -14.14 22.90
N ASP A 362 1.94 -14.26 21.90
CA ASP A 362 2.33 -14.18 20.49
C ASP A 362 2.63 -12.72 20.11
N ASP A 363 3.87 -12.46 19.69
CA ASP A 363 4.36 -11.14 19.35
C ASP A 363 3.63 -10.47 18.18
N ILE A 364 3.10 -11.24 17.22
CA ILE A 364 2.32 -10.71 16.09
C ILE A 364 0.92 -10.31 16.57
N VAL A 365 0.28 -11.16 17.37
CA VAL A 365 -1.06 -10.86 17.94
C VAL A 365 -0.98 -9.63 18.83
N ALA A 366 0.00 -9.57 19.74
CA ALA A 366 0.23 -8.42 20.60
C ALA A 366 0.55 -7.15 19.80
N ALA A 367 1.40 -7.25 18.77
CA ALA A 367 1.77 -6.10 17.94
C ALA A 367 0.64 -5.59 17.05
N THR A 368 -0.33 -6.41 16.65
CA THR A 368 -1.45 -6.00 15.79
C THR A 368 -2.65 -5.51 16.60
N LEU A 369 -2.76 -5.85 17.89
CA LEU A 369 -3.87 -5.41 18.73
C LEU A 369 -3.85 -3.88 18.91
N LEU A 370 -4.91 -3.22 18.44
CA LEU A 370 -5.08 -1.78 18.45
C LEU A 370 -6.01 -1.32 19.57
N ALA A 371 -7.10 -2.03 19.80
CA ALA A 371 -8.07 -1.74 20.84
C ALA A 371 -8.68 -3.03 21.41
N ARG A 372 -8.99 -3.02 22.71
CA ARG A 372 -9.64 -4.14 23.41
C ARG A 372 -10.30 -3.63 24.69
N ASP A 373 -11.45 -4.21 25.04
CA ASP A 373 -12.14 -3.94 26.33
C ASP A 373 -12.41 -2.45 26.63
N GLY A 374 -12.61 -1.65 25.58
CA GLY A 374 -12.86 -0.21 25.72
C GLY A 374 -11.61 0.67 25.70
N GLU A 375 -10.42 0.07 25.64
CA GLU A 375 -9.14 0.77 25.73
C GLU A 375 -8.30 0.63 24.45
N VAL A 376 -7.48 1.64 24.17
CA VAL A 376 -6.44 1.57 23.13
C VAL A 376 -5.24 0.83 23.74
N THR A 377 -4.81 -0.25 23.10
CA THR A 377 -3.76 -1.13 23.63
C THR A 377 -2.35 -0.71 23.23
N ARG A 378 -2.22 0.08 22.16
CA ARG A 378 -0.95 0.73 21.79
C ARG A 378 -0.71 1.96 22.65
N LYS A 379 0.47 2.02 23.29
CA LYS A 379 1.01 3.29 23.80
C LYS A 379 1.58 4.09 22.62
N ALA A 380 1.28 5.40 22.60
CA ALA A 380 1.69 6.34 21.55
C ALA A 380 3.21 6.41 21.35
#